data_AF-A0A532ERR1-F1
#
_entry.id   AF-A0A532ERR1-F1
#
_cell.length_a   1.000
_cell.length_b   1.000
_cell.length_c   1.000
_cell.angle_alpha   90.00
_cell.angle_beta   90.00
_cell.angle_gamma   90.00
#
_symmetry.space_group_name_H-M   'P 1'
#
loop_
_entity.id
_entity.type
_entity.pdbx_description
1 polymer ?
#
loop_
_entity_poly.entity_id
_entity_poly.type
_entity_poly.pdbx_seq_one_letter_code
_entity_poly.pdbx_strand_id
1 'polypeptide(L)'
;MTEPTITCPNCKTEIKLTESLAAPLIESTRRDFEKRLALKDSDIAKKEEALREREEAVSKAKQAIDDQVAEKLLVERAKIVSEESKKARLALQTDFDQKTRELAELQDVLTQRNAKLAEAQQAQADLIRQKRELDDAKRELELTVEKRVQDGLLATREQAKKEAEEGLKLKVMEKEQTIASMQTQIEELKRRAEQGSQQLQGEVQELELEALLRAKFPRDTIEPVPKGEFGGDALQRVMGPLGQVCGTILWESKRTKNWSDGWLVKLRDDQRTAKADIAIIVSQTLPKDVESFDLVDG
;
A
#
# COMPACT_ATOMS: atom_id res chain seq x y z
N MET A 1 27.38 77.96 -149.44
CA MET A 1 28.31 79.00 -148.99
C MET A 1 29.70 78.60 -149.43
N THR A 2 30.36 79.45 -150.24
CA THR A 2 31.74 79.34 -150.76
C THR A 2 32.24 77.94 -151.11
N GLU A 3 32.02 77.52 -152.36
CA GLU A 3 32.63 76.32 -152.92
C GLU A 3 34.16 76.48 -152.95
N PRO A 4 34.94 75.62 -152.28
CA PRO A 4 36.39 75.74 -152.24
C PRO A 4 36.97 75.51 -153.64
N THR A 5 37.85 76.40 -154.08
CA THR A 5 38.51 76.37 -155.39
C THR A 5 40.00 76.11 -155.20
N ILE A 6 40.55 75.17 -155.95
CA ILE A 6 42.00 74.88 -155.98
C ILE A 6 42.53 75.29 -157.34
N THR A 7 43.61 76.08 -157.34
CA THR A 7 44.30 76.53 -158.55
C THR A 7 45.33 75.48 -158.98
N CYS A 8 45.28 75.04 -160.24
CA CYS A 8 46.26 74.09 -160.76
C CYS A 8 47.65 74.74 -160.88
N PRO A 9 48.70 74.22 -160.20
CA PRO A 9 50.02 74.83 -160.23
C PRO A 9 50.72 74.74 -161.61
N ASN A 10 50.22 73.93 -162.55
CA ASN A 10 50.83 73.74 -163.87
C ASN A 10 50.21 74.59 -164.99
N CYS A 11 48.91 74.88 -164.93
CA CYS A 11 48.20 75.63 -165.98
C CYS A 11 47.32 76.79 -165.48
N LYS A 12 47.35 77.08 -164.17
CA LYS A 12 46.63 78.19 -163.49
C LYS A 12 45.10 78.20 -163.66
N THR A 13 44.50 77.15 -164.21
CA THR A 13 43.03 77.02 -164.26
C THR A 13 42.46 76.81 -162.84
N GLU A 14 41.40 77.56 -162.52
CA GLU A 14 40.62 77.39 -161.27
C GLU A 14 39.71 76.16 -161.37
N ILE A 15 39.91 75.19 -160.49
CA ILE A 15 39.09 73.98 -160.39
C ILE A 15 38.15 74.17 -159.19
N LYS A 16 36.84 74.21 -159.45
CA LYS A 16 35.81 74.24 -158.40
C LYS A 16 35.64 72.83 -157.82
N LEU A 17 35.82 72.66 -156.51
CA LEU A 17 35.51 71.42 -155.80
C LEU A 17 33.98 71.30 -155.68
N THR A 18 33.33 70.83 -156.74
CA THR A 18 31.91 70.48 -156.69
C THR A 18 31.70 69.18 -155.92
N GLU A 19 30.51 68.95 -155.37
CA GLU A 19 30.12 67.71 -154.65
C GLU A 19 30.52 66.41 -155.37
N SER A 20 30.70 66.45 -156.69
CA SER A 20 31.15 65.34 -157.53
C SER A 20 32.60 64.88 -157.23
N LEU A 21 33.48 65.76 -156.73
CA LEU A 21 34.88 65.42 -156.37
C LEU A 21 35.03 64.95 -154.91
N ALA A 22 34.13 65.32 -154.00
CA ALA A 22 34.17 64.96 -152.58
C ALA A 22 33.36 63.70 -152.23
N ALA A 23 32.37 63.33 -153.06
CA ALA A 23 31.53 62.15 -152.85
C ALA A 23 32.31 60.83 -152.66
N PRO A 24 33.39 60.52 -153.42
CA PRO A 24 34.14 59.27 -153.24
C PRO A 24 34.87 59.20 -151.89
N LEU A 25 35.37 60.34 -151.39
CA LEU A 25 36.08 60.42 -150.11
C LEU A 25 35.09 60.28 -148.94
N ILE A 26 33.94 60.95 -149.00
CA ILE A 26 32.88 60.84 -147.98
C ILE A 26 32.34 59.41 -147.91
N GLU A 27 32.12 58.77 -149.07
CA GLU A 27 31.67 57.38 -149.13
C GLU A 27 32.72 56.40 -148.57
N SER A 28 34.02 56.64 -148.81
CA SER A 28 35.10 55.84 -148.22
C SER A 28 35.14 55.97 -146.69
N THR A 29 35.02 57.19 -146.15
CA THR A 29 34.95 57.41 -144.69
C THR A 29 33.69 56.81 -144.09
N ARG A 30 32.55 56.89 -144.77
CA ARG A 30 31.29 56.29 -144.33
C ARG A 30 31.42 54.77 -144.20
N ARG A 31 32.01 54.10 -145.20
CA ARG A 31 32.27 52.65 -145.15
C ARG A 31 33.22 52.26 -144.00
N ASP A 32 34.24 53.07 -143.72
CA ASP A 32 35.16 52.81 -142.61
C ASP A 32 34.51 53.03 -141.24
N PHE A 33 33.65 54.03 -141.09
CA PHE A 33 32.85 54.23 -139.88
C PHE A 33 31.81 53.13 -139.70
N GLU A 34 31.12 52.71 -140.76
CA GLU A 34 30.19 51.57 -140.73
C GLU A 34 30.90 50.28 -140.32
N LYS A 35 32.12 50.01 -140.83
CA LYS A 35 32.95 48.90 -140.37
C LYS A 35 33.35 49.01 -138.90
N ARG A 36 33.78 50.20 -138.44
CA ARG A 36 34.17 50.41 -137.04
C ARG A 36 33.00 50.30 -136.08
N LEU A 37 31.81 50.76 -136.48
CA LEU A 37 30.57 50.59 -135.72
C LEU A 37 30.20 49.11 -135.65
N ALA A 38 30.20 48.41 -136.79
CA ALA A 38 29.93 46.97 -136.83
C ALA A 38 30.91 46.15 -135.97
N LEU A 39 32.20 46.52 -135.95
CA LEU A 39 33.20 45.89 -135.07
C LEU A 39 32.92 46.17 -133.59
N LYS A 40 32.61 47.43 -133.24
CA LYS A 40 32.26 47.80 -131.85
C LYS A 40 30.98 47.14 -131.37
N ASP A 41 29.96 47.09 -132.21
CA ASP A 41 28.69 46.41 -131.91
C ASP A 41 28.91 44.92 -131.71
N SER A 42 29.80 44.29 -132.51
CA SER A 42 30.21 42.90 -132.30
C SER A 42 30.97 42.70 -130.98
N ASP A 43 31.87 43.60 -130.62
CA ASP A 43 32.62 43.52 -129.36
C ASP A 43 31.74 43.78 -128.13
N ILE A 44 30.77 44.69 -128.23
CA ILE A 44 29.78 44.94 -127.18
C ILE A 44 28.89 43.71 -127.03
N ALA A 45 28.37 43.15 -128.13
CA ALA A 45 27.57 41.93 -128.10
C ALA A 45 28.32 40.76 -127.44
N LYS A 46 29.62 40.57 -127.76
CA LYS A 46 30.46 39.56 -127.11
C LYS A 46 30.63 39.80 -125.61
N LYS A 47 30.80 41.06 -125.18
CA LYS A 47 30.93 41.40 -123.75
C LYS A 47 29.62 41.23 -122.99
N GLU A 48 28.50 41.61 -123.57
CA GLU A 48 27.17 41.39 -123.00
C GLU A 48 26.87 39.91 -122.84
N GLU A 49 27.24 39.08 -123.83
CA GLU A 49 27.09 37.63 -123.73
C GLU A 49 27.99 37.06 -122.62
N ALA A 50 29.26 37.46 -122.57
CA ALA A 50 30.18 37.02 -121.51
C ALA A 50 29.73 37.48 -120.10
N LEU A 51 29.13 38.66 -119.97
CA LEU A 51 28.55 39.14 -118.71
C LEU A 51 27.31 38.33 -118.33
N ARG A 52 26.42 38.03 -119.28
CA ARG A 52 25.25 37.16 -119.04
C ARG A 52 25.67 35.76 -118.59
N GLU A 53 26.64 35.16 -119.26
CA GLU A 53 27.21 33.86 -118.84
C GLU A 53 27.79 33.93 -117.42
N ARG A 54 28.49 35.02 -117.09
CA ARG A 54 29.06 35.21 -115.75
C ARG A 54 27.99 35.43 -114.69
N GLU A 55 26.95 36.20 -114.97
CA GLU A 55 25.81 36.41 -114.07
C GLU A 55 25.06 35.10 -113.83
N GLU A 56 24.84 34.30 -114.88
CA GLU A 56 24.24 32.98 -114.76
C GLU A 56 25.12 32.02 -113.95
N ALA A 57 26.44 32.02 -114.18
CA ALA A 57 27.38 31.22 -113.41
C ALA A 57 27.42 31.63 -111.93
N VAL A 58 27.38 32.94 -111.62
CA VAL A 58 27.32 33.44 -110.25
C VAL A 58 25.98 33.09 -109.60
N SER A 59 24.86 33.17 -110.33
CA SER A 59 23.54 32.77 -109.82
C SER A 59 23.51 31.28 -109.48
N LYS A 60 24.00 30.42 -110.37
CA LYS A 60 24.14 28.97 -110.13
C LYS A 60 25.07 28.67 -108.95
N ALA A 61 26.18 29.39 -108.83
CA ALA A 61 27.11 29.22 -107.71
C ALA A 61 26.47 29.64 -106.37
N LYS A 62 25.68 30.73 -106.34
CA LYS A 62 24.93 31.14 -105.14
C LYS A 62 23.90 30.10 -104.74
N GLN A 63 23.10 29.60 -105.69
CA GLN A 63 22.13 28.52 -105.43
C GLN A 63 22.80 27.27 -104.88
N ALA A 64 23.92 26.83 -105.48
CA ALA A 64 24.67 25.68 -105.00
C ALA A 64 25.23 25.88 -103.58
N ILE A 65 25.66 27.10 -103.23
CA ILE A 65 26.10 27.43 -101.86
C ILE A 65 24.91 27.42 -100.90
N ASP A 66 23.78 28.02 -101.28
CA ASP A 66 22.57 28.05 -100.46
C ASP A 66 22.05 26.64 -100.18
N ASP A 67 22.06 25.75 -101.17
CA ASP A 67 21.70 24.33 -101.03
C ASP A 67 22.66 23.59 -100.09
N GLN A 68 23.98 23.79 -100.24
CA GLN A 68 24.98 23.20 -99.35
C GLN A 68 24.85 23.71 -97.90
N VAL A 69 24.53 24.99 -97.72
CA VAL A 69 24.30 25.58 -96.40
C VAL A 69 23.01 25.03 -95.80
N ALA A 70 21.94 24.92 -96.58
CA ALA A 70 20.68 24.33 -96.14
C ALA A 70 20.87 22.87 -95.69
N GLU A 71 21.60 22.06 -96.46
CA GLU A 71 21.89 20.67 -96.11
C GLU A 71 22.72 20.57 -94.81
N LYS A 72 23.78 21.37 -94.67
CA LYS A 72 24.58 21.41 -93.43
C LYS A 72 23.76 21.88 -92.23
N LEU A 73 22.89 22.87 -92.41
CA LEU A 73 22.00 23.35 -91.35
C LEU A 73 20.99 22.29 -90.92
N LEU A 74 20.46 21.48 -91.84
CA LEU A 74 19.57 20.38 -91.51
C LEU A 74 20.28 19.32 -90.65
N VAL A 75 21.49 18.94 -91.04
CA VAL A 75 22.31 17.96 -90.29
C VAL A 75 22.64 18.48 -88.89
N GLU A 76 23.11 19.73 -88.77
CA GLU A 76 23.46 20.31 -87.47
C GLU A 76 22.23 20.51 -86.57
N ARG A 77 21.08 20.93 -87.11
CA ARG A 77 19.83 21.00 -86.34
C ARG A 77 19.41 19.61 -85.82
N ALA A 78 19.53 18.57 -86.65
CA ALA A 78 19.22 17.21 -86.22
C ALA A 78 20.16 16.72 -85.11
N LYS A 79 21.45 17.05 -85.19
CA LYS A 79 22.43 16.76 -84.12
C LYS A 79 22.09 17.49 -82.82
N ILE A 80 21.82 18.79 -82.88
CA ILE A 80 21.45 19.60 -81.70
C ILE A 80 20.21 19.02 -81.01
N VAL A 81 19.17 18.67 -81.78
CA VAL A 81 17.95 18.07 -81.22
C VAL A 81 18.25 16.71 -80.56
N SER A 82 19.09 15.87 -81.19
CA SER A 82 19.49 14.58 -80.61
C SER A 82 20.29 14.74 -79.32
N GLU A 83 21.24 15.67 -79.28
CA GLU A 83 22.08 15.94 -78.12
C GLU A 83 21.28 16.55 -76.96
N GLU A 84 20.42 17.52 -77.24
CA GLU A 84 19.54 18.10 -76.22
C GLU A 84 18.54 17.07 -75.68
N SER A 85 18.01 16.19 -76.54
CA SER A 85 17.16 15.08 -76.08
C SER A 85 17.93 14.11 -75.16
N LYS A 86 19.18 13.78 -75.49
CA LYS A 86 20.04 12.95 -74.64
C LYS A 86 20.36 13.62 -73.31
N LYS A 87 20.73 14.89 -73.32
CA LYS A 87 20.98 15.67 -72.09
C LYS A 87 19.74 15.76 -71.21
N ALA A 88 18.58 16.06 -71.79
CA ALA A 88 17.31 16.11 -71.07
C ALA A 88 16.96 14.75 -70.44
N ARG A 89 17.15 13.64 -71.17
CA ARG A 89 16.94 12.28 -70.63
C ARG A 89 17.89 11.97 -69.48
N LEU A 90 19.17 12.33 -69.59
CA LEU A 90 20.15 12.12 -68.54
C LEU A 90 19.82 12.94 -67.28
N ALA A 91 19.47 14.21 -67.44
CA ALA A 91 19.07 15.07 -66.33
C ALA A 91 17.83 14.54 -65.60
N LEU A 92 16.81 14.10 -66.37
CA LEU A 92 15.63 13.46 -65.80
C LEU A 92 15.98 12.16 -65.07
N GLN A 93 16.86 11.33 -65.65
CA GLN A 93 17.29 10.08 -65.02
C GLN A 93 18.02 10.35 -63.70
N THR A 94 18.92 11.34 -63.65
CA THR A 94 19.61 11.70 -62.41
C THR A 94 18.64 12.21 -61.35
N ASP A 95 17.64 13.02 -61.74
CA ASP A 95 16.61 13.51 -60.83
C ASP A 95 15.75 12.35 -60.28
N PHE A 96 15.36 11.41 -61.14
CA PHE A 96 14.61 10.22 -60.73
C PHE A 96 15.43 9.31 -59.81
N ASP A 97 16.70 9.08 -60.12
CA ASP A 97 17.59 8.28 -59.27
C ASP A 97 17.77 8.94 -57.90
N GLN A 98 17.93 10.26 -57.86
CA GLN A 98 18.02 11.02 -56.61
C GLN A 98 16.72 10.94 -55.81
N LYS A 99 15.56 11.14 -56.45
CA LYS A 99 14.25 11.02 -55.78
C LYS A 99 13.98 9.61 -55.27
N THR A 100 14.40 8.59 -56.02
CA THR A 100 14.27 7.19 -55.61
C THR A 100 15.10 6.89 -54.37
N ARG A 101 16.33 7.42 -54.29
CA ARG A 101 17.17 7.33 -53.08
C ARG A 101 16.56 8.05 -51.90
N GLU A 102 16.10 9.29 -52.08
CA GLU A 102 15.43 10.06 -51.03
C GLU A 102 14.19 9.32 -50.50
N LEU A 103 13.37 8.74 -51.39
CA LEU A 103 12.21 7.94 -50.99
C LEU A 103 12.59 6.68 -50.22
N ALA A 104 13.63 5.97 -50.65
CA ALA A 104 14.13 4.79 -49.94
C ALA A 104 14.65 5.15 -48.54
N GLU A 105 15.44 6.22 -48.42
CA GLU A 105 15.94 6.71 -47.13
C GLU A 105 14.80 7.14 -46.20
N LEU A 106 13.80 7.86 -46.71
CA LEU A 106 12.62 8.25 -45.92
C LEU A 106 11.82 7.03 -45.46
N GLN A 107 11.67 6.02 -46.33
CA GLN A 107 10.98 4.79 -45.98
C GLN A 107 11.73 3.99 -44.92
N ASP A 108 13.06 3.93 -44.98
CA ASP A 108 13.91 3.33 -43.95
C ASP A 108 13.81 4.09 -42.62
N VAL A 109 13.80 5.43 -42.64
CA VAL A 109 13.59 6.23 -41.44
C VAL A 109 12.21 5.96 -40.82
N LEU A 110 11.17 5.87 -41.64
CA LEU A 110 9.81 5.57 -41.18
C LEU A 110 9.71 4.16 -40.57
N THR A 111 10.31 3.14 -41.19
CA THR A 111 10.31 1.78 -40.64
C THR A 111 11.05 1.73 -39.31
N GLN A 112 12.21 2.37 -39.18
CA GLN A 112 12.94 2.47 -37.92
C GLN A 112 12.15 3.21 -36.83
N ARG A 113 11.47 4.32 -37.19
CA ARG A 113 10.64 5.09 -36.26
C ARG A 113 9.43 4.29 -35.79
N ASN A 114 8.78 3.55 -36.68
CA ASN A 114 7.65 2.68 -36.35
C ASN A 114 8.08 1.52 -35.45
N ALA A 115 9.25 0.91 -35.71
CA ALA A 115 9.80 -0.13 -34.83
C ALA A 115 10.07 0.41 -33.42
N LYS A 116 10.72 1.58 -33.30
CA LYS A 116 10.97 2.25 -32.02
C LYS A 116 9.66 2.64 -31.30
N LEU A 117 8.65 3.08 -32.05
CA LEU A 117 7.35 3.42 -31.48
C LEU A 117 6.65 2.17 -30.92
N ALA A 118 6.68 1.06 -31.66
CA ALA A 118 6.12 -0.21 -31.21
C ALA A 118 6.83 -0.74 -29.95
N GLU A 119 8.16 -0.69 -29.92
CA GLU A 119 8.97 -1.06 -28.75
C GLU A 119 8.62 -0.19 -27.54
N ALA A 120 8.53 1.14 -27.72
CA ALA A 120 8.15 2.06 -26.64
C ALA A 120 6.72 1.81 -26.13
N GLN A 121 5.77 1.53 -27.03
CA GLN A 121 4.39 1.18 -26.65
C GLN A 121 4.33 -0.14 -25.88
N GLN A 122 5.09 -1.15 -26.29
CA GLN A 122 5.17 -2.42 -25.59
C GLN A 122 5.79 -2.25 -24.21
N ALA A 123 6.92 -1.54 -24.09
CA ALA A 123 7.55 -1.23 -22.82
C ALA A 123 6.60 -0.45 -21.88
N GLN A 124 5.82 0.49 -22.40
CA GLN A 124 4.81 1.21 -21.63
C GLN A 124 3.70 0.28 -21.13
N ALA A 125 3.21 -0.64 -21.97
CA ALA A 125 2.19 -1.62 -21.60
C ALA A 125 2.72 -2.58 -20.51
N ASP A 126 3.95 -3.05 -20.65
CA ASP A 126 4.61 -3.94 -19.68
C ASP A 126 4.82 -3.24 -18.34
N LEU A 127 5.26 -1.97 -18.33
CA LEU A 127 5.36 -1.19 -17.10
C LEU A 127 4.01 -1.00 -16.39
N ILE A 128 2.93 -0.76 -17.13
CA ILE A 128 1.58 -0.66 -16.56
C ILE A 128 1.14 -2.00 -15.97
N ARG A 129 1.43 -3.12 -16.65
CA ARG A 129 1.13 -4.46 -16.15
C ARG A 129 1.92 -4.76 -14.86
N GLN A 130 3.23 -4.56 -14.88
CA GLN A 130 4.10 -4.75 -13.70
C GLN A 130 3.65 -3.87 -12.53
N LYS A 131 3.25 -2.62 -12.79
CA LYS A 131 2.74 -1.74 -11.73
C LYS A 131 1.46 -2.29 -11.10
N ARG A 132 0.52 -2.80 -11.90
CA ARG A 132 -0.72 -3.43 -11.38
C ARG A 132 -0.39 -4.66 -10.55
N GLU A 133 0.49 -5.54 -11.04
CA GLU A 133 0.92 -6.74 -10.32
C GLU A 133 1.59 -6.39 -8.98
N LEU A 134 2.45 -5.36 -8.96
CA LEU A 134 3.07 -4.87 -7.73
C LEU A 134 2.05 -4.26 -6.75
N ASP A 135 1.10 -3.47 -7.25
CA ASP A 135 0.05 -2.87 -6.43
C ASP A 135 -0.85 -3.95 -5.81
N ASP A 136 -1.22 -4.99 -6.58
CA ASP A 136 -2.02 -6.11 -6.08
C ASP A 136 -1.23 -6.96 -5.07
N ALA A 137 0.03 -7.29 -5.36
CA ALA A 137 0.92 -8.00 -4.42
C ALA A 137 1.12 -7.22 -3.11
N LYS A 138 1.22 -5.89 -3.19
CA LYS A 138 1.32 -5.02 -2.02
C LYS A 138 0.05 -5.07 -1.17
N ARG A 139 -1.14 -5.01 -1.79
CA ARG A 139 -2.43 -5.13 -1.07
C ARG A 139 -2.58 -6.50 -0.40
N GLU A 140 -2.22 -7.58 -1.09
CA GLU A 140 -2.26 -8.94 -0.51
C GLU A 140 -1.29 -9.09 0.66
N LEU A 141 -0.10 -8.52 0.55
CA LEU A 141 0.88 -8.50 1.63
C LEU A 141 0.35 -7.70 2.83
N GLU A 142 -0.17 -6.50 2.62
CA GLU A 142 -0.76 -5.66 3.67
C GLU A 142 -1.90 -6.40 4.39
N LEU A 143 -2.82 -7.04 3.65
CA LEU A 143 -3.91 -7.83 4.22
C LEU A 143 -3.39 -9.05 5.01
N THR A 144 -2.34 -9.72 4.51
CA THR A 144 -1.73 -10.88 5.19
C THR A 144 -1.04 -10.46 6.49
N VAL A 145 -0.35 -9.31 6.48
CA VAL A 145 0.26 -8.74 7.68
C VAL A 145 -0.82 -8.35 8.68
N GLU A 146 -1.88 -7.68 8.26
CA GLU A 146 -2.98 -7.29 9.14
C GLU A 146 -3.65 -8.52 9.78
N LYS A 147 -3.93 -9.57 9.00
CA LYS A 147 -4.45 -10.85 9.51
C LYS A 147 -3.51 -11.48 10.52
N ARG A 148 -2.20 -11.57 10.23
CA ARG A 148 -1.21 -12.10 11.19
C ARG A 148 -1.15 -11.29 12.48
N VAL A 149 -1.26 -9.96 12.40
CA VAL A 149 -1.28 -9.10 13.58
C VAL A 149 -2.55 -9.33 14.38
N GLN A 150 -3.72 -9.41 13.74
CA GLN A 150 -4.98 -9.73 14.42
C GLN A 150 -4.94 -11.11 15.09
N ASP A 151 -4.47 -12.14 14.39
CA ASP A 151 -4.31 -13.49 14.93
C ASP A 151 -3.34 -13.51 16.11
N GLY A 152 -2.21 -12.79 16.01
CA GLY A 152 -1.26 -12.63 17.10
C GLY A 152 -1.84 -11.90 18.31
N LEU A 153 -2.65 -10.86 18.10
CA LEU A 153 -3.37 -10.14 19.17
C LEU A 153 -4.42 -11.02 19.84
N LEU A 154 -5.16 -11.82 19.07
CA LEU A 154 -6.13 -12.78 19.62
C LEU A 154 -5.43 -13.84 20.47
N ALA A 155 -4.35 -14.44 19.96
CA ALA A 155 -3.55 -15.40 20.71
C ALA A 155 -2.99 -14.80 22.01
N THR A 156 -2.46 -13.56 21.94
CA THR A 156 -1.94 -12.85 23.12
C THR A 156 -3.04 -12.56 24.14
N ARG A 157 -4.23 -12.14 23.69
CA ARG A 157 -5.38 -11.90 24.58
C ARG A 157 -5.88 -13.18 25.24
N GLU A 158 -5.94 -14.28 24.50
CA GLU A 158 -6.37 -15.56 25.03
C GLU A 158 -5.36 -16.10 26.06
N GLN A 159 -4.06 -15.96 25.78
CA GLN A 159 -3.00 -16.31 26.72
C GLN A 159 -3.08 -15.47 27.99
N ALA A 160 -3.21 -14.14 27.86
CA ALA A 160 -3.36 -13.25 29.01
C ALA A 160 -4.62 -13.56 29.84
N LYS A 161 -5.73 -13.95 29.18
CA LYS A 161 -6.96 -14.36 29.86
C LYS A 161 -6.75 -15.67 30.64
N LYS A 162 -6.11 -16.67 30.03
CA LYS A 162 -5.77 -17.95 30.70
C LYS A 162 -4.87 -17.71 31.92
N GLU A 163 -3.81 -16.93 31.76
CA GLU A 163 -2.89 -16.59 32.86
C GLU A 163 -3.61 -15.85 34.00
N ALA A 164 -4.53 -14.94 33.68
CA ALA A 164 -5.34 -14.25 34.69
C ALA A 164 -6.33 -15.19 35.41
N GLU A 165 -7.00 -16.09 34.67
CA GLU A 165 -7.91 -17.10 35.23
C GLU A 165 -7.16 -18.09 36.14
N GLU A 166 -6.00 -18.57 35.70
CA GLU A 166 -5.13 -19.45 36.50
C GLU A 166 -4.63 -18.75 37.76
N GLY A 167 -4.18 -17.49 37.65
CA GLY A 167 -3.76 -16.68 38.79
C GLY A 167 -4.89 -16.41 39.79
N LEU A 168 -6.11 -16.16 39.32
CA LEU A 168 -7.29 -16.02 40.18
C LEU A 168 -7.67 -17.34 40.83
N LYS A 169 -7.66 -18.45 40.09
CA LYS A 169 -7.97 -19.79 40.60
C LYS A 169 -7.03 -20.17 41.73
N LEU A 170 -5.71 -19.94 41.57
CA LEU A 170 -4.73 -20.17 42.62
C LEU A 170 -5.02 -19.34 43.87
N LYS A 171 -5.32 -18.04 43.72
CA LYS A 171 -5.68 -17.17 44.86
C LYS A 171 -6.96 -17.65 45.56
N VAL A 172 -7.97 -18.08 44.81
CA VAL A 172 -9.21 -18.61 45.39
C VAL A 172 -8.92 -19.88 46.19
N MET A 173 -8.14 -20.82 45.63
CA MET A 173 -7.75 -22.04 46.34
C MET A 173 -6.96 -21.76 47.62
N GLU A 174 -6.02 -20.81 47.59
CA GLU A 174 -5.29 -20.37 48.80
C GLU A 174 -6.23 -19.80 49.87
N LYS A 175 -7.20 -18.98 49.45
CA LYS A 175 -8.20 -18.40 50.37
C LYS A 175 -9.16 -19.45 50.92
N GLU A 176 -9.63 -20.40 50.10
CA GLU A 176 -10.47 -21.51 50.54
C GLU A 176 -9.75 -22.39 51.57
N GLN A 177 -8.48 -22.72 51.33
CA GLN A 177 -7.69 -23.49 52.28
C GLN A 177 -7.47 -22.73 53.60
N THR A 178 -7.26 -21.41 53.50
CA THR A 178 -7.17 -20.53 54.69
C THR A 178 -8.48 -20.51 55.47
N ILE A 179 -9.63 -20.36 54.79
CA ILE A 179 -10.96 -20.35 55.40
C ILE A 179 -11.24 -21.69 56.09
N ALA A 180 -10.95 -22.81 55.43
CA ALA A 180 -11.12 -24.14 56.01
C ALA A 180 -10.31 -24.30 57.30
N SER A 181 -9.04 -23.88 57.30
CA SER A 181 -8.19 -23.90 58.50
C SER A 181 -8.74 -23.00 59.62
N MET A 182 -9.25 -21.81 59.29
CA MET A 182 -9.83 -20.90 60.29
C MET A 182 -11.13 -21.47 60.88
N GLN A 183 -11.98 -22.09 60.06
CA GLN A 183 -13.22 -22.74 60.53
C GLN A 183 -12.91 -23.84 61.55
N THR A 184 -11.91 -24.69 61.29
CA THR A 184 -11.49 -25.73 62.24
C THR A 184 -11.04 -25.14 63.58
N GLN A 185 -10.31 -24.01 63.56
CA GLN A 185 -9.88 -23.33 64.78
C GLN A 185 -11.04 -22.71 65.56
N ILE A 186 -12.03 -22.14 64.87
CA ILE A 186 -13.24 -21.57 65.50
C ILE A 186 -14.04 -22.68 66.20
N GLU A 187 -14.19 -23.84 65.57
CA GLU A 187 -14.88 -25.02 66.13
C GLU A 187 -14.22 -25.46 67.45
N GLU A 188 -12.90 -25.58 67.46
CA GLU A 188 -12.13 -26.00 68.65
C GLU A 188 -12.20 -24.96 69.78
N LEU A 189 -12.15 -23.66 69.44
CA LEU A 189 -12.30 -22.58 70.43
C LEU A 189 -13.69 -22.55 71.05
N LYS A 190 -14.75 -22.76 70.25
CA LYS A 190 -16.12 -22.87 70.75
C LYS A 190 -16.26 -24.03 71.75
N ARG A 191 -15.71 -25.21 71.42
CA ARG A 191 -15.76 -26.38 72.30
C ARG A 191 -15.11 -26.13 73.66
N ARG A 192 -13.96 -25.43 73.68
CA ARG A 192 -13.26 -25.08 74.93
C ARG A 192 -14.01 -24.05 75.77
N ALA A 193 -14.64 -23.07 75.14
CA ALA A 193 -15.42 -22.04 75.84
C ALA A 193 -16.65 -22.62 76.55
N GLU A 194 -17.35 -23.58 75.92
CA GLU A 194 -18.51 -24.24 76.51
C GLU A 194 -18.17 -25.10 77.74
N GLN A 195 -16.99 -25.74 77.76
CA GLN A 195 -16.55 -26.59 78.88
C GLN A 195 -16.22 -25.77 80.15
N GLY A 196 -15.62 -24.58 80.00
CA GLY A 196 -15.28 -23.72 81.15
C GLY A 196 -16.51 -23.15 81.87
N SER A 197 -17.61 -22.91 81.16
CA SER A 197 -18.83 -22.35 81.74
C SER A 197 -19.57 -23.32 82.68
N GLN A 198 -19.44 -24.63 82.49
CA GLN A 198 -20.15 -25.62 83.31
C GLN A 198 -19.53 -25.82 84.70
N GLN A 199 -18.20 -25.71 84.83
CA GLN A 199 -17.52 -25.86 86.13
C GLN A 199 -17.74 -24.67 87.06
N LEU A 200 -17.66 -23.45 86.52
CA LEU A 200 -17.89 -22.21 87.28
C LEU A 200 -19.31 -22.12 87.86
N GLN A 201 -20.29 -22.76 87.24
CA GLN A 201 -21.68 -22.71 87.69
C GLN A 201 -21.93 -23.52 88.98
N GLY A 202 -21.18 -24.59 89.25
CA GLY A 202 -21.32 -25.39 90.48
C GLY A 202 -20.72 -24.72 91.71
N GLU A 203 -19.54 -24.11 91.54
CA GLU A 203 -18.79 -23.49 92.65
C GLU A 203 -19.49 -22.27 93.24
N VAL A 204 -20.24 -21.52 92.43
CA VAL A 204 -21.00 -20.35 92.91
C VAL A 204 -22.15 -20.77 93.85
N GLN A 205 -22.70 -21.97 93.67
CA GLN A 205 -23.85 -22.43 94.44
C GLN A 205 -23.46 -22.98 95.81
N GLU A 206 -22.33 -23.67 95.91
CA GLU A 206 -21.74 -24.11 97.17
C GLU A 206 -21.49 -22.90 98.09
N LEU A 207 -20.92 -21.83 97.53
CA LEU A 207 -20.66 -20.57 98.25
C LEU A 207 -21.95 -19.89 98.75
N GLU A 208 -23.04 -19.94 97.98
CA GLU A 208 -24.32 -19.34 98.37
C GLU A 208 -24.99 -20.10 99.52
N LEU A 209 -24.92 -21.43 99.52
CA LEU A 209 -25.46 -22.27 100.60
C LEU A 209 -24.76 -21.98 101.93
N GLU A 210 -23.43 -21.92 101.93
CA GLU A 210 -22.65 -21.60 103.13
C GLU A 210 -22.99 -20.22 103.70
N ALA A 211 -23.09 -19.22 102.84
CA ALA A 211 -23.43 -17.85 103.25
C ALA A 211 -24.81 -17.79 103.91
N LEU A 212 -25.79 -18.53 103.37
CA LEU A 212 -27.14 -18.58 103.90
C LEU A 212 -27.21 -19.28 105.27
N LEU A 213 -26.49 -20.40 105.44
CA LEU A 213 -26.42 -21.11 106.72
C LEU A 213 -25.77 -20.25 107.80
N ARG A 214 -24.66 -19.57 107.49
CA ARG A 214 -23.95 -18.69 108.45
C ARG A 214 -24.82 -17.52 108.89
N ALA A 215 -25.62 -16.98 107.98
CA ALA A 215 -26.54 -15.88 108.30
C ALA A 215 -27.72 -16.34 109.18
N LYS A 216 -28.25 -17.55 108.98
CA LYS A 216 -29.41 -18.06 109.72
C LYS A 216 -29.05 -18.67 111.08
N PHE A 217 -27.86 -19.25 111.20
CA PHE A 217 -27.38 -19.89 112.44
C PHE A 217 -26.04 -19.30 112.90
N PRO A 218 -25.98 -18.05 113.40
CA PRO A 218 -24.72 -17.37 113.71
C PRO A 218 -23.90 -17.99 114.85
N ARG A 219 -24.51 -18.85 115.67
CA ARG A 219 -23.85 -19.54 116.79
C ARG A 219 -23.25 -20.88 116.38
N ASP A 220 -23.69 -21.42 115.25
CA ASP A 220 -23.25 -22.72 114.77
C ASP A 220 -21.94 -22.59 113.99
N THR A 221 -21.18 -23.67 113.92
CA THR A 221 -19.94 -23.71 113.13
C THR A 221 -20.24 -24.39 111.80
N ILE A 222 -20.03 -23.68 110.69
CA ILE A 222 -20.26 -24.20 109.34
C ILE A 222 -18.92 -24.34 108.64
N GLU A 223 -18.55 -25.58 108.31
CA GLU A 223 -17.28 -25.97 107.71
C GLU A 223 -17.54 -26.46 106.27
N PRO A 224 -16.82 -25.95 105.26
CA PRO A 224 -16.91 -26.49 103.90
C PRO A 224 -16.34 -27.90 103.85
N VAL A 225 -16.96 -28.78 103.07
CA VAL A 225 -16.42 -30.12 102.83
C VAL A 225 -15.49 -30.07 101.61
N PRO A 226 -14.19 -30.44 101.73
CA PRO A 226 -13.27 -30.40 100.60
C PRO A 226 -13.66 -31.38 99.48
N LYS A 227 -13.49 -30.95 98.22
CA LYS A 227 -13.72 -31.82 97.05
C LYS A 227 -12.88 -33.10 97.15
N GLY A 228 -13.54 -34.24 97.32
CA GLY A 228 -12.92 -35.57 97.30
C GLY A 228 -12.92 -36.36 98.62
N GLU A 229 -13.42 -35.79 99.73
CA GLU A 229 -13.51 -36.53 101.00
C GLU A 229 -14.80 -37.34 101.14
N PHE A 230 -15.95 -36.66 101.09
CA PHE A 230 -17.29 -37.25 101.09
C PHE A 230 -18.23 -36.30 100.34
N GLY A 231 -19.35 -36.82 99.86
CA GLY A 231 -20.17 -36.15 98.86
C GLY A 231 -21.03 -35.00 99.34
N GLY A 232 -20.84 -34.47 100.56
CA GLY A 232 -21.57 -33.31 101.07
C GLY A 232 -20.94 -31.98 100.66
N ASP A 233 -21.71 -30.89 100.69
CA ASP A 233 -21.23 -29.54 100.38
C ASP A 233 -20.76 -28.78 101.64
N ALA A 234 -21.49 -28.91 102.75
CA ALA A 234 -21.16 -28.21 104.00
C ALA A 234 -21.52 -29.03 105.24
N LEU A 235 -20.77 -28.86 106.33
CA LEU A 235 -20.99 -29.52 107.61
C LEU A 235 -21.28 -28.48 108.69
N GLN A 236 -22.45 -28.55 109.30
CA GLN A 236 -22.90 -27.64 110.36
C GLN A 236 -22.83 -28.34 111.72
N ARG A 237 -22.04 -27.81 112.64
CA ARG A 237 -22.03 -28.24 114.05
C ARG A 237 -22.93 -27.30 114.85
N VAL A 238 -24.00 -27.84 115.40
CA VAL A 238 -25.00 -27.11 116.18
C VAL A 238 -24.43 -26.87 117.58
N MET A 239 -24.34 -25.60 117.99
CA MET A 239 -23.70 -25.21 119.25
C MET A 239 -24.74 -24.83 120.31
N GLY A 240 -24.66 -25.48 121.47
CA GLY A 240 -25.51 -25.18 122.63
C GLY A 240 -25.19 -23.83 123.28
N PRO A 241 -26.04 -23.34 124.19
CA PRO A 241 -25.86 -22.02 124.82
C PRO A 241 -24.55 -21.83 125.61
N LEU A 242 -23.91 -22.93 126.04
CA LEU A 242 -22.62 -22.92 126.76
C LEU A 242 -21.43 -23.30 125.85
N GLY A 243 -21.64 -23.37 124.52
CA GLY A 243 -20.60 -23.66 123.53
C GLY A 243 -20.27 -25.15 123.33
N GLN A 244 -21.08 -26.07 123.87
CA GLN A 244 -20.96 -27.49 123.60
C GLN A 244 -21.60 -27.86 122.25
N VAL A 245 -21.03 -28.84 121.54
CA VAL A 245 -21.65 -29.40 120.33
C VAL A 245 -22.87 -30.23 120.74
N CYS A 246 -24.04 -29.86 120.24
CA CYS A 246 -25.31 -30.55 120.49
C CYS A 246 -25.68 -31.55 119.40
N GLY A 247 -25.12 -31.39 118.20
CA GLY A 247 -25.29 -32.30 117.07
C GLY A 247 -24.61 -31.77 115.82
N THR A 248 -24.54 -32.61 114.80
CA THR A 248 -23.88 -32.32 113.52
C THR A 248 -24.84 -32.61 112.37
N ILE A 249 -24.97 -31.65 111.45
CA ILE A 249 -25.81 -31.73 110.26
C ILE A 249 -24.92 -31.68 109.02
N LEU A 250 -25.04 -32.67 108.15
CA LEU A 250 -24.43 -32.65 106.81
C LEU A 250 -25.40 -32.02 105.81
N TRP A 251 -24.96 -31.00 105.09
CA TRP A 251 -25.72 -30.33 104.04
C TRP A 251 -25.20 -30.71 102.67
N GLU A 252 -26.13 -31.02 101.78
CA GLU A 252 -25.86 -31.34 100.38
C GLU A 252 -26.78 -30.50 99.49
N SER A 253 -26.25 -29.87 98.46
CA SER A 253 -27.03 -29.12 97.48
C SER A 253 -26.97 -29.75 96.09
N LYS A 254 -28.13 -29.82 95.44
CA LYS A 254 -28.26 -30.39 94.10
C LYS A 254 -29.09 -29.50 93.20
N ARG A 255 -28.45 -28.99 92.16
CA ARG A 255 -29.12 -28.28 91.07
C ARG A 255 -29.21 -29.17 89.85
N THR A 256 -30.35 -29.83 89.71
CA THR A 256 -30.65 -30.68 88.58
C THR A 256 -32.08 -30.42 88.13
N LYS A 257 -32.41 -30.86 86.91
CA LYS A 257 -33.79 -30.84 86.40
C LYS A 257 -34.60 -32.08 86.79
N ASN A 258 -33.91 -33.16 87.13
CA ASN A 258 -34.49 -34.46 87.46
C ASN A 258 -33.93 -34.90 88.80
N TRP A 259 -34.79 -35.37 89.70
CA TRP A 259 -34.38 -36.01 90.95
C TRP A 259 -33.88 -37.45 90.71
N SER A 260 -32.92 -37.92 91.52
CA SER A 260 -32.47 -39.32 91.51
C SER A 260 -32.46 -39.89 92.93
N ASP A 261 -33.19 -40.99 93.14
CA ASP A 261 -33.28 -41.66 94.44
C ASP A 261 -31.93 -42.21 94.92
N GLY A 262 -30.97 -42.39 94.01
CA GLY A 262 -29.60 -42.77 94.36
C GLY A 262 -28.85 -41.72 95.20
N TRP A 263 -29.28 -40.45 95.19
CA TRP A 263 -28.68 -39.41 96.02
C TRP A 263 -28.93 -39.63 97.50
N LEU A 264 -30.11 -40.15 97.87
CA LEU A 264 -30.41 -40.46 99.28
C LEU A 264 -29.53 -41.59 99.79
N VAL A 265 -29.27 -42.61 98.96
CA VAL A 265 -28.35 -43.70 99.31
C VAL A 265 -26.95 -43.16 99.57
N LYS A 266 -26.44 -42.35 98.63
CA LYS A 266 -25.09 -41.75 98.75
C LYS A 266 -24.98 -40.79 99.93
N LEU A 267 -25.99 -39.93 100.14
CA LEU A 267 -26.01 -38.97 101.25
C LEU A 267 -25.97 -39.68 102.62
N ARG A 268 -26.61 -40.84 102.75
CA ARG A 268 -26.54 -41.65 103.99
C ARG A 268 -25.15 -42.25 104.21
N ASP A 269 -24.48 -42.69 103.15
CA ASP A 269 -23.10 -43.16 103.24
C ASP A 269 -22.15 -42.02 103.61
N ASP A 270 -22.38 -40.84 103.04
CA ASP A 270 -21.64 -39.61 103.34
C ASP A 270 -21.90 -39.15 104.79
N GLN A 271 -23.15 -39.21 105.27
CA GLN A 271 -23.52 -38.93 106.66
C GLN A 271 -22.75 -39.80 107.65
N ARG A 272 -22.68 -41.12 107.38
CA ARG A 272 -21.94 -42.08 108.21
C ARG A 272 -20.45 -41.79 108.21
N THR A 273 -19.89 -41.42 107.05
CA THR A 273 -18.48 -41.07 106.89
C THR A 273 -18.14 -39.78 107.64
N ALA A 274 -19.00 -38.77 107.52
CA ALA A 274 -18.89 -37.49 108.20
C ALA A 274 -19.22 -37.57 109.71
N LYS A 275 -19.75 -38.69 110.20
CA LYS A 275 -20.28 -38.88 111.56
C LYS A 275 -21.31 -37.80 111.94
N ALA A 276 -22.13 -37.40 110.97
CA ALA A 276 -23.18 -36.43 111.17
C ALA A 276 -24.44 -37.12 111.74
N ASP A 277 -25.09 -36.45 112.69
CA ASP A 277 -26.31 -36.96 113.32
C ASP A 277 -27.51 -36.90 112.35
N ILE A 278 -27.54 -35.87 111.49
CA ILE A 278 -28.58 -35.66 110.48
C ILE A 278 -27.91 -35.30 109.15
N ALA A 279 -28.48 -35.71 108.02
CA ALA A 279 -28.12 -35.19 106.71
C ALA A 279 -29.33 -34.55 106.03
N ILE A 280 -29.11 -33.41 105.39
CA ILE A 280 -30.12 -32.62 104.69
C ILE A 280 -29.65 -32.41 103.26
N ILE A 281 -30.51 -32.76 102.31
CA ILE A 281 -30.32 -32.44 100.89
C ILE A 281 -31.27 -31.34 100.47
N VAL A 282 -30.72 -30.30 99.87
CA VAL A 282 -31.43 -29.15 99.31
C VAL A 282 -31.35 -29.26 97.79
N SER A 283 -32.47 -29.52 97.14
CA SER A 283 -32.52 -29.65 95.68
C SER A 283 -33.55 -28.72 95.04
N GLN A 284 -33.33 -28.38 93.77
CA GLN A 284 -34.34 -27.65 92.98
C GLN A 284 -35.52 -28.53 92.56
N THR A 285 -35.29 -29.83 92.39
CA THR A 285 -36.33 -30.82 92.10
C THR A 285 -36.40 -31.78 93.28
N LEU A 286 -37.55 -31.86 93.94
CA LEU A 286 -37.76 -32.71 95.12
C LEU A 286 -38.17 -34.15 94.71
N PRO A 287 -38.02 -35.14 95.60
CA PRO A 287 -38.55 -36.48 95.40
C PRO A 287 -40.08 -36.46 95.23
N LYS A 288 -40.62 -37.54 94.64
CA LYS A 288 -42.07 -37.71 94.53
C LYS A 288 -42.68 -37.70 95.95
N ASP A 289 -43.82 -37.04 96.09
CA ASP A 289 -44.59 -36.89 97.33
C ASP A 289 -44.00 -35.94 98.40
N VAL A 290 -42.95 -35.17 98.09
CA VAL A 290 -42.40 -34.11 98.97
C VAL A 290 -42.56 -32.74 98.31
N GLU A 291 -43.33 -31.84 98.93
CA GLU A 291 -43.57 -30.49 98.41
C GLU A 291 -42.64 -29.41 99.00
N SER A 292 -42.08 -29.60 100.19
CA SER A 292 -41.24 -28.58 100.84
C SER A 292 -40.13 -29.14 101.73
N PHE A 293 -40.46 -29.69 102.90
CA PHE A 293 -39.52 -30.29 103.83
C PHE A 293 -40.15 -31.54 104.42
N ASP A 294 -39.47 -32.67 104.28
CA ASP A 294 -39.95 -33.95 104.81
C ASP A 294 -38.77 -34.85 105.22
N LEU A 295 -39.04 -35.79 106.12
CA LEU A 295 -38.09 -36.82 106.52
C LEU A 295 -38.30 -38.06 105.66
N VAL A 296 -37.40 -38.28 104.71
CA VAL A 296 -37.46 -39.41 103.79
C VAL A 296 -36.50 -40.49 104.27
N ASP A 297 -37.02 -41.68 104.58
CA ASP A 297 -36.27 -42.87 105.01
C ASP A 297 -35.48 -42.76 106.35
N GLY A 298 -35.90 -41.88 107.27
CA GLY A 298 -35.56 -41.96 108.72
C GLY A 298 -34.35 -41.18 109.21
#